data_AF-A0A5J4UE38-F1
#
_entry.id   AF-A0A5J4UE38-F1
#
_cell.length_a   1.000
_cell.length_b   1.000
_cell.length_c   1.000
_cell.angle_alpha   90.00
_cell.angle_beta   90.00
_cell.angle_gamma   90.00
#
_symmetry.space_group_name_H-M   'P 1'
#
loop_
_entity.id
_entity.type
_entity.pdbx_description
1 polymer ?
#
loop_
_entity_poly.entity_id
_entity_poly.type
_entity_poly.pdbx_seq_one_letter_code
_entity_poly.pdbx_strand_id
1 'polypeptide(L)'
;CGFKGDWGIVQFGGTFDFNIANGGLLSIINTTFKNCYSNKGGAFLLSVSNGGKATLTNTKFLGCYSNRGGAIYVELDLDSELILQNQCQFSDCYSDRQNGGGIEAYMPKGGKVTLSGAIFRNCSAINGGAISVYSVQNCILTIGNGCSFDNCKASNKGGGLYVDLNFNASVQFNIRDAQIGYCSASFLGGGIFLAGDGDYNPSSNGLDFRGLKINYNNTATYGGKTLFVVMSKLKEWCQYGNNGQFVKGNYSDSTSNETDLQGIPINTTQFNKLNLSQIIQKQVYLEQYWNKVEDKVDDQDKEQDKEQEQDQYSDDDDQYYDGDIVALKVVVLAQQIAVLITIQDVLIVPKIEDWLKQFHIHKHIQIFQVWINITMNAFLA
;
A
#
# COMPACT_ATOMS: atom_id res chain seq x y z
N CYS A 1 26.96 -13.06 -12.50
CA CYS A 1 28.24 -12.84 -11.81
C CYS A 1 28.28 -13.66 -10.53
N GLY A 2 28.95 -14.80 -10.56
CA GLY A 2 29.43 -15.47 -9.36
C GLY A 2 30.95 -15.37 -9.34
N PHE A 3 31.50 -14.57 -8.44
CA PHE A 3 32.85 -14.80 -7.90
C PHE A 3 32.65 -14.96 -6.40
N LYS A 4 32.25 -16.16 -6.02
CA LYS A 4 32.35 -16.58 -4.62
C LYS A 4 33.81 -16.99 -4.43
N GLY A 5 34.62 -16.05 -3.93
CA GLY A 5 35.85 -16.44 -3.27
C GLY A 5 35.43 -17.23 -2.03
N ASP A 6 35.50 -18.55 -2.10
CA ASP A 6 35.74 -19.31 -0.87
C ASP A 6 37.07 -18.76 -0.33
N TRP A 7 37.13 -18.53 0.98
CA TRP A 7 38.21 -17.85 1.73
C TRP A 7 38.05 -16.33 1.86
N GLY A 8 38.06 -15.88 3.12
CA GLY A 8 37.65 -14.54 3.56
C GLY A 8 38.29 -13.36 2.83
N ILE A 9 37.45 -12.35 2.61
CA ILE A 9 37.78 -10.95 2.30
C ILE A 9 38.66 -10.75 1.05
N VAL A 10 38.04 -10.69 -0.15
CA VAL A 10 38.24 -9.58 -1.11
C VAL A 10 36.98 -9.36 -1.96
N GLN A 11 36.43 -8.14 -1.90
CA GLN A 11 35.19 -7.68 -2.51
C GLN A 11 35.37 -7.32 -4.01
N PHE A 12 35.14 -8.23 -4.94
CA PHE A 12 34.88 -7.84 -6.34
C PHE A 12 33.74 -8.67 -6.92
N GLY A 13 32.50 -8.29 -6.59
CA GLY A 13 31.41 -8.63 -7.48
C GLY A 13 31.44 -7.66 -8.67
N GLY A 14 31.29 -8.20 -9.88
CA GLY A 14 31.25 -7.41 -11.11
C GLY A 14 29.83 -6.92 -11.38
N THR A 15 29.64 -5.61 -11.33
CA THR A 15 28.45 -4.97 -11.94
C THR A 15 28.73 -4.76 -13.43
N PHE A 16 27.72 -4.95 -14.26
CA PHE A 16 27.75 -4.44 -15.63
C PHE A 16 27.36 -2.97 -15.58
N ASP A 17 28.35 -2.11 -15.82
CA ASP A 17 28.19 -0.66 -15.87
C ASP A 17 27.94 -0.24 -17.33
N PHE A 18 26.73 0.27 -17.60
CA PHE A 18 26.33 0.71 -18.93
C PHE A 18 25.93 2.17 -18.94
N ASN A 19 26.52 2.93 -19.87
CA ASN A 19 26.08 4.26 -20.26
C ASN A 19 25.35 4.20 -21.60
N ILE A 20 24.05 4.53 -21.58
CA ILE A 20 23.13 4.42 -22.71
C ILE A 20 22.54 5.80 -22.97
N ALA A 21 23.12 6.53 -23.92
CA ALA A 21 22.77 7.93 -24.18
C ALA A 21 22.33 8.16 -25.63
N ASN A 22 21.65 9.29 -25.87
CA ASN A 22 21.37 9.84 -27.20
C ASN A 22 20.63 8.85 -28.12
N GLY A 23 19.55 8.26 -27.60
CA GLY A 23 18.76 7.25 -28.32
C GLY A 23 19.39 5.85 -28.37
N GLY A 24 20.52 5.63 -27.67
CA GLY A 24 21.15 4.31 -27.56
C GLY A 24 20.21 3.24 -26.96
N LEU A 25 20.43 1.98 -27.34
CA LEU A 25 19.58 0.86 -26.95
C LEU A 25 20.42 -0.25 -26.32
N LEU A 26 20.06 -0.67 -25.11
CA LEU A 26 20.53 -1.91 -24.48
C LEU A 26 19.38 -2.92 -24.46
N SER A 27 19.65 -4.15 -24.90
CA SER A 27 18.69 -5.25 -24.84
C SER A 27 19.33 -6.48 -24.18
N ILE A 28 18.75 -6.92 -23.07
CA ILE A 28 19.14 -8.15 -22.38
C ILE A 28 17.96 -9.11 -22.41
N ILE A 29 18.17 -10.31 -22.95
CA ILE A 29 17.10 -11.26 -23.25
C ILE A 29 17.47 -12.63 -22.69
N ASN A 30 16.52 -13.33 -22.06
CA ASN A 30 16.65 -14.73 -21.64
C ASN A 30 17.92 -15.01 -20.79
N THR A 31 18.29 -14.06 -19.94
CA THR A 31 19.54 -14.14 -19.17
C THR A 31 19.26 -14.33 -17.68
N THR A 32 20.16 -14.99 -16.96
CA THR A 32 20.07 -15.14 -15.50
C THR A 32 21.34 -14.63 -14.82
N PHE A 33 21.16 -13.68 -13.91
CA PHE A 33 22.18 -13.14 -13.02
C PHE A 33 21.97 -13.72 -11.62
N LYS A 34 22.95 -14.50 -11.14
CA LYS A 34 22.91 -15.11 -9.79
C LYS A 34 24.00 -14.51 -8.92
N ASN A 35 23.68 -14.23 -7.65
CA ASN A 35 24.62 -13.84 -6.59
C ASN A 35 25.56 -12.70 -6.99
N CYS A 36 25.06 -11.75 -7.78
CA CYS A 36 25.84 -10.61 -8.22
C CYS A 36 25.88 -9.57 -7.11
N TYR A 37 27.05 -9.00 -6.85
CA TYR A 37 27.27 -8.03 -5.80
C TYR A 37 28.01 -6.81 -6.32
N SER A 38 27.67 -5.63 -5.83
CA SER A 38 28.43 -4.41 -6.07
C SER A 38 28.05 -3.35 -5.03
N ASN A 39 28.64 -2.15 -5.13
CA ASN A 39 28.22 -1.02 -4.31
C ASN A 39 26.90 -0.38 -4.78
N LYS A 40 26.56 -0.46 -6.07
CA LYS A 40 25.34 0.09 -6.67
C LYS A 40 24.89 -0.85 -7.77
N GLY A 41 23.72 -1.46 -7.64
CA GLY A 41 23.25 -2.43 -8.62
C GLY A 41 24.10 -3.70 -8.61
N GLY A 42 23.69 -4.72 -7.87
CA GLY A 42 24.50 -5.94 -7.70
C GLY A 42 24.86 -6.58 -9.04
N ALA A 43 23.95 -6.54 -10.02
CA ALA A 43 24.18 -6.99 -11.39
C ALA A 43 24.37 -5.85 -12.38
N PHE A 44 23.58 -4.76 -12.28
CA PHE A 44 23.60 -3.67 -13.24
C PHE A 44 23.66 -2.29 -12.59
N LEU A 45 24.64 -1.49 -13.00
CA LEU A 45 24.65 -0.05 -12.85
C LEU A 45 24.33 0.56 -14.22
N LEU A 46 23.15 1.19 -14.32
CA LEU A 46 22.67 1.76 -15.58
C LEU A 46 22.61 3.28 -15.49
N SER A 47 23.26 3.96 -16.41
CA SER A 47 23.08 5.40 -16.65
C SER A 47 22.43 5.57 -18.01
N VAL A 48 21.15 5.92 -18.03
CA VAL A 48 20.37 6.06 -19.27
C VAL A 48 19.94 7.52 -19.44
N SER A 49 20.21 8.11 -20.60
CA SER A 49 19.97 9.54 -20.82
C SER A 49 19.56 9.87 -22.26
N ASN A 50 18.98 11.05 -22.47
CA ASN A 50 18.69 11.65 -23.78
C ASN A 50 17.97 10.67 -24.73
N GLY A 51 16.83 10.14 -24.28
CA GLY A 51 16.03 9.18 -25.05
C GLY A 51 16.62 7.76 -25.16
N GLY A 52 17.72 7.47 -24.47
CA GLY A 52 18.29 6.13 -24.38
C GLY A 52 17.33 5.14 -23.70
N LYS A 53 17.47 3.85 -24.01
CA LYS A 53 16.57 2.80 -23.49
C LYS A 53 17.32 1.54 -23.08
N ALA A 54 17.02 1.05 -21.88
CA ALA A 54 17.44 -0.27 -21.41
C ALA A 54 16.22 -1.20 -21.34
N THR A 55 16.22 -2.27 -22.14
CA THR A 55 15.13 -3.25 -22.17
C THR A 55 15.62 -4.61 -21.70
N LEU A 56 14.97 -5.14 -20.66
CA LEU A 56 15.22 -6.45 -20.10
C LEU A 56 13.99 -7.31 -20.35
N THR A 57 14.19 -8.45 -21.02
CA THR A 57 13.12 -9.38 -21.43
C THR A 57 13.41 -10.76 -20.86
N ASN A 58 12.46 -11.36 -20.14
CA ASN A 58 12.58 -12.71 -19.57
C ASN A 58 13.94 -12.94 -18.86
N THR A 59 14.34 -11.95 -18.04
CA THR A 59 15.63 -11.94 -17.36
C THR A 59 15.44 -12.14 -15.86
N LYS A 60 16.32 -12.92 -15.23
CA LYS A 60 16.21 -13.30 -13.82
C LYS A 60 17.40 -12.78 -13.01
N PHE A 61 17.11 -12.23 -11.84
CA PHE A 61 18.06 -11.82 -10.82
C PHE A 61 17.79 -12.61 -9.55
N LEU A 62 18.76 -13.42 -9.14
CA LEU A 62 18.60 -14.39 -8.04
C LEU A 62 19.70 -14.15 -7.01
N GLY A 63 19.33 -13.72 -5.81
CA GLY A 63 20.30 -13.45 -4.73
C GLY A 63 21.27 -12.29 -5.03
N CYS A 64 20.92 -11.38 -5.94
CA CYS A 64 21.74 -10.20 -6.23
C CYS A 64 21.59 -9.15 -5.12
N TYR A 65 22.68 -8.52 -4.70
CA TYR A 65 22.65 -7.53 -3.63
C TYR A 65 23.64 -6.39 -3.81
N SER A 66 23.38 -5.25 -3.17
CA SER A 66 24.26 -4.08 -3.19
C SER A 66 23.91 -3.09 -2.06
N ASN A 67 24.68 -2.01 -1.90
CA ASN A 67 24.28 -0.93 -0.99
C ASN A 67 23.06 -0.15 -1.47
N ARG A 68 22.72 -0.20 -2.77
CA ARG A 68 21.74 0.65 -3.46
C ARG A 68 21.21 -0.05 -4.71
N GLY A 69 19.94 -0.44 -4.74
CA GLY A 69 19.39 -1.22 -5.83
C GLY A 69 19.99 -2.63 -5.86
N GLY A 70 19.43 -3.58 -5.11
CA GLY A 70 20.09 -4.85 -4.84
C GLY A 70 20.51 -5.61 -6.11
N ALA A 71 19.65 -5.69 -7.12
CA ALA A 71 20.03 -6.20 -8.44
C ALA A 71 20.41 -5.09 -9.42
N ILE A 72 19.60 -4.03 -9.49
CA ILE A 72 19.76 -2.95 -10.47
C ILE A 72 19.74 -1.61 -9.74
N TYR A 73 20.74 -0.80 -10.00
CA TYR A 73 20.66 0.64 -9.80
C TYR A 73 20.55 1.29 -11.17
N VAL A 74 19.57 2.17 -11.35
CA VAL A 74 19.39 2.92 -12.60
C VAL A 74 19.26 4.40 -12.32
N GLU A 75 20.03 5.20 -13.07
CA GLU A 75 19.86 6.63 -13.20
C GLU A 75 19.22 6.91 -14.57
N LEU A 76 18.06 7.59 -14.56
CA LEU A 76 17.33 7.98 -15.77
C LEU A 76 17.24 9.49 -15.86
N ASP A 77 17.68 10.03 -16.99
CA ASP A 77 17.57 11.45 -17.33
C ASP A 77 16.91 11.65 -18.70
N LEU A 78 16.16 12.74 -18.90
CA LEU A 78 15.78 13.28 -20.21
C LEU A 78 15.20 12.25 -21.19
N ASP A 79 13.92 11.93 -21.03
CA ASP A 79 13.16 10.98 -21.89
C ASP A 79 13.73 9.56 -21.96
N SER A 80 14.66 9.20 -21.09
CA SER A 80 15.20 7.84 -20.99
C SER A 80 14.23 6.86 -20.35
N GLU A 81 14.47 5.57 -20.60
CA GLU A 81 13.54 4.51 -20.20
C GLU A 81 14.23 3.21 -19.77
N LEU A 82 13.80 2.66 -18.63
CA LEU A 82 14.01 1.27 -18.25
C LEU A 82 12.72 0.47 -18.49
N ILE A 83 12.82 -0.61 -19.26
CA ILE A 83 11.70 -1.50 -19.58
C ILE A 83 12.00 -2.91 -19.05
N LEU A 84 11.10 -3.45 -18.24
CA LEU A 84 11.09 -4.84 -17.79
C LEU A 84 9.84 -5.52 -18.32
N GLN A 85 10.02 -6.55 -19.16
CA GLN A 85 8.91 -7.22 -19.82
C GLN A 85 9.08 -8.74 -19.90
N ASN A 86 7.98 -9.43 -20.21
CA ASN A 86 7.92 -10.88 -20.38
C ASN A 86 8.49 -11.64 -19.18
N GLN A 87 7.94 -11.38 -17.98
CA GLN A 87 8.24 -12.14 -16.77
C GLN A 87 9.70 -12.03 -16.30
N CYS A 88 10.28 -10.83 -16.31
CA CYS A 88 11.50 -10.58 -15.55
C CYS A 88 11.29 -10.90 -14.07
N GLN A 89 12.25 -11.57 -13.43
CA GLN A 89 12.14 -12.06 -12.05
C GLN A 89 13.26 -11.52 -11.19
N PHE A 90 12.91 -11.05 -10.01
CA PHE A 90 13.83 -10.67 -8.95
C PHE A 90 13.47 -11.54 -7.74
N SER A 91 14.40 -12.38 -7.30
CA SER A 91 14.16 -13.29 -6.18
C SER A 91 15.32 -13.24 -5.21
N ASP A 92 14.98 -13.03 -3.94
CA ASP A 92 15.94 -12.94 -2.83
C ASP A 92 16.99 -11.83 -3.05
N CYS A 93 16.65 -10.80 -3.82
CA CYS A 93 17.50 -9.64 -4.05
C CYS A 93 17.36 -8.64 -2.89
N TYR A 94 18.47 -8.05 -2.43
CA TYR A 94 18.40 -7.13 -1.31
C TYR A 94 19.37 -5.96 -1.39
N SER A 95 18.99 -4.85 -0.75
CA SER A 95 19.88 -3.75 -0.43
C SER A 95 20.20 -3.77 1.07
N ASP A 96 21.49 -3.83 1.42
CA ASP A 96 21.92 -3.96 2.82
C ASP A 96 21.98 -2.61 3.57
N ARG A 97 22.09 -1.49 2.82
CA ARG A 97 22.30 -0.17 3.41
C ARG A 97 21.32 0.91 3.00
N GLN A 98 20.61 0.77 1.89
CA GLN A 98 19.71 1.82 1.39
C GLN A 98 18.48 1.21 0.72
N ASN A 99 18.06 1.75 -0.42
CA ASN A 99 16.73 1.55 -0.97
C ASN A 99 16.74 0.55 -2.13
N GLY A 100 15.58 -0.03 -2.41
CA GLY A 100 15.34 -0.87 -3.58
C GLY A 100 16.02 -2.23 -3.48
N GLY A 101 15.34 -3.26 -2.96
CA GLY A 101 15.95 -4.58 -2.81
C GLY A 101 16.18 -5.29 -4.15
N GLY A 102 15.27 -5.10 -5.10
CA GLY A 102 15.48 -5.45 -6.51
C GLY A 102 16.07 -4.28 -7.29
N ILE A 103 15.37 -3.15 -7.29
CA ILE A 103 15.68 -1.99 -8.14
C ILE A 103 15.65 -0.70 -7.34
N GLU A 104 16.68 0.13 -7.50
CA GLU A 104 16.61 1.55 -7.16
C GLU A 104 16.66 2.38 -8.44
N ALA A 105 15.63 3.18 -8.69
CA ALA A 105 15.53 4.10 -9.81
C ALA A 105 15.63 5.55 -9.32
N TYR A 106 16.69 6.23 -9.74
CA TYR A 106 16.95 7.63 -9.45
C TYR A 106 16.74 8.47 -10.72
N MET A 107 15.79 9.40 -10.70
CA MET A 107 15.37 10.14 -11.90
C MET A 107 15.47 11.66 -11.69
N PRO A 108 16.69 12.23 -11.60
CA PRO A 108 16.88 13.62 -11.23
C PRO A 108 16.46 14.60 -12.33
N LYS A 109 16.54 14.22 -13.61
CA LYS A 109 16.03 15.02 -14.74
C LYS A 109 14.85 14.38 -15.45
N GLY A 110 14.16 13.49 -14.75
CA GLY A 110 13.00 12.79 -15.27
C GLY A 110 13.36 11.57 -16.11
N GLY A 111 12.40 10.69 -16.30
CA GLY A 111 12.64 9.39 -16.92
C GLY A 111 11.43 8.47 -16.80
N LYS A 112 11.55 7.27 -17.37
CA LYS A 112 10.46 6.31 -17.48
C LYS A 112 10.87 4.94 -16.96
N VAL A 113 10.06 4.36 -16.08
CA VAL A 113 10.18 2.98 -15.64
C VAL A 113 8.90 2.25 -16.02
N THR A 114 9.03 1.25 -16.88
CA THR A 114 7.90 0.47 -17.40
C THR A 114 8.06 -0.99 -16.98
N LEU A 115 7.15 -1.49 -16.16
CA LEU A 115 7.10 -2.87 -15.68
C LEU A 115 5.87 -3.57 -16.25
N SER A 116 6.11 -4.65 -16.99
CA SER A 116 5.08 -5.47 -17.62
C SER A 116 5.28 -6.94 -17.28
N GLY A 117 4.45 -7.46 -16.36
CA GLY A 117 4.54 -8.85 -15.90
C GLY A 117 5.79 -9.17 -15.10
N ALA A 118 6.45 -8.16 -14.50
CA ALA A 118 7.63 -8.36 -13.66
C ALA A 118 7.24 -8.95 -12.29
N ILE A 119 8.10 -9.83 -11.76
CA ILE A 119 7.87 -10.55 -10.50
C ILE A 119 9.00 -10.23 -9.53
N PHE A 120 8.64 -9.75 -8.34
CA PHE A 120 9.55 -9.51 -7.23
C PHE A 120 9.14 -10.41 -6.07
N ARG A 121 10.07 -11.24 -5.59
CA ARG A 121 9.84 -12.17 -4.49
C ARG A 121 10.94 -12.09 -3.46
N ASN A 122 10.57 -12.03 -2.18
CA ASN A 122 11.50 -12.05 -1.05
C ASN A 122 12.57 -10.94 -1.13
N CYS A 123 12.27 -9.83 -1.79
CA CYS A 123 13.23 -8.73 -1.89
C CYS A 123 13.23 -7.90 -0.61
N SER A 124 14.37 -7.34 -0.22
CA SER A 124 14.44 -6.50 0.98
C SER A 124 15.36 -5.28 0.89
N ALA A 125 15.01 -4.21 1.60
CA ALA A 125 15.78 -2.96 1.65
C ALA A 125 15.42 -2.13 2.88
N ILE A 126 16.04 -0.95 3.04
CA ILE A 126 15.57 0.06 4.01
C ILE A 126 14.23 0.63 3.56
N ASN A 127 14.15 1.15 2.34
CA ASN A 127 12.90 1.58 1.72
C ASN A 127 12.69 0.87 0.38
N GLY A 128 11.45 0.51 0.06
CA GLY A 128 11.14 -0.13 -1.20
C GLY A 128 11.75 -1.52 -1.27
N GLY A 129 11.20 -2.46 -0.49
CA GLY A 129 11.78 -3.81 -0.36
C GLY A 129 11.99 -4.48 -1.71
N ALA A 130 11.13 -4.24 -2.70
CA ALA A 130 11.40 -4.57 -4.10
C ALA A 130 11.95 -3.39 -4.90
N ILE A 131 11.21 -2.28 -4.95
CA ILE A 131 11.55 -1.14 -5.80
C ILE A 131 11.52 0.15 -4.99
N SER A 132 12.57 0.96 -5.16
CA SER A 132 12.57 2.34 -4.72
C SER A 132 12.68 3.27 -5.92
N VAL A 133 11.84 4.30 -5.96
CA VAL A 133 11.83 5.33 -7.00
C VAL A 133 11.93 6.70 -6.35
N TYR A 134 12.86 7.52 -6.83
CA TYR A 134 12.96 8.93 -6.46
C TYR A 134 13.04 9.79 -7.72
N SER A 135 12.19 10.81 -7.82
CA SER A 135 12.21 11.74 -8.94
C SER A 135 12.00 13.20 -8.56
N VAL A 136 12.76 14.08 -9.20
CA VAL A 136 12.73 15.54 -8.98
C VAL A 136 12.00 16.26 -10.12
N GLN A 137 11.85 15.61 -11.27
CA GLN A 137 11.36 16.18 -12.53
C GLN A 137 10.30 15.26 -13.15
N ASN A 138 9.92 15.52 -14.40
CA ASN A 138 8.86 14.76 -15.08
C ASN A 138 9.15 13.26 -15.08
N CYS A 139 8.26 12.45 -14.50
CA CYS A 139 8.48 11.02 -14.38
C CYS A 139 7.28 10.20 -14.84
N ILE A 140 7.56 9.01 -15.38
CA ILE A 140 6.54 8.02 -15.69
C ILE A 140 6.93 6.70 -15.04
N LEU A 141 6.09 6.20 -14.14
CA LEU A 141 6.19 4.87 -13.55
C LEU A 141 4.92 4.10 -13.93
N THR A 142 5.07 3.08 -14.77
CA THR A 142 3.97 2.23 -15.20
C THR A 142 4.19 0.82 -14.70
N ILE A 143 3.20 0.28 -13.98
CA ILE A 143 3.22 -1.08 -13.46
C ILE A 143 1.93 -1.78 -13.91
N GLY A 144 2.06 -2.85 -14.69
CA GLY A 144 0.88 -3.56 -15.19
C GLY A 144 1.17 -4.92 -15.76
N ASN A 145 0.16 -5.46 -16.45
CA ASN A 145 0.22 -6.75 -17.15
C ASN A 145 0.63 -7.91 -16.23
N GLY A 146 0.00 -8.01 -15.05
CA GLY A 146 0.24 -9.08 -14.09
C GLY A 146 1.54 -8.96 -13.29
N CYS A 147 2.04 -7.74 -13.07
CA CYS A 147 3.17 -7.53 -12.16
C CYS A 147 2.83 -8.02 -10.74
N SER A 148 3.81 -8.61 -10.04
CA SER A 148 3.60 -9.16 -8.70
C SER A 148 4.76 -8.80 -7.77
N PHE A 149 4.39 -8.37 -6.56
CA PHE A 149 5.29 -8.11 -5.44
C PHE A 149 4.87 -9.02 -4.29
N ASP A 150 5.72 -9.97 -3.94
CA ASP A 150 5.40 -11.07 -3.06
C ASP A 150 6.43 -11.18 -1.94
N ASN A 151 5.99 -11.10 -0.69
CA ASN A 151 6.85 -11.25 0.50
C ASN A 151 8.06 -10.29 0.50
N CYS A 152 7.91 -9.09 -0.03
CA CYS A 152 8.96 -8.08 -0.05
C CYS A 152 8.95 -7.26 1.25
N LYS A 153 10.15 -6.90 1.77
CA LYS A 153 10.30 -6.37 3.13
C LYS A 153 11.11 -5.08 3.16
N ALA A 154 10.60 -4.07 3.86
CA ALA A 154 11.32 -2.83 4.14
C ALA A 154 11.56 -2.68 5.65
N SER A 155 12.80 -2.38 6.05
CA SER A 155 13.08 -2.05 7.46
C SER A 155 12.64 -0.63 7.86
N ASN A 156 12.16 0.16 6.90
CA ASN A 156 11.54 1.45 7.11
C ASN A 156 10.21 1.53 6.35
N LYS A 157 10.19 1.97 5.08
CA LYS A 157 8.93 2.28 4.37
C LYS A 157 8.78 1.52 3.06
N GLY A 158 7.55 1.16 2.69
CA GLY A 158 7.29 0.59 1.36
C GLY A 158 7.82 -0.83 1.21
N GLY A 159 7.18 -1.83 1.81
CA GLY A 159 7.68 -3.21 1.77
C GLY A 159 7.79 -3.77 0.34
N GLY A 160 6.85 -3.44 -0.55
CA GLY A 160 6.99 -3.64 -1.99
C GLY A 160 7.65 -2.44 -2.65
N LEU A 161 7.00 -1.28 -2.60
CA LEU A 161 7.41 -0.08 -3.32
C LEU A 161 7.57 1.12 -2.39
N TYR A 162 8.65 1.87 -2.58
CA TYR A 162 8.84 3.21 -2.05
C TYR A 162 8.93 4.18 -3.23
N VAL A 163 8.11 5.23 -3.22
CA VAL A 163 8.05 6.21 -4.30
C VAL A 163 8.02 7.61 -3.69
N ASP A 164 8.98 8.46 -4.08
CA ASP A 164 9.07 9.85 -3.64
C ASP A 164 9.21 10.78 -4.86
N LEU A 165 8.23 11.68 -5.02
CA LEU A 165 8.01 12.46 -6.24
C LEU A 165 8.01 13.96 -5.98
N ASN A 166 8.26 14.74 -7.02
CA ASN A 166 7.98 16.18 -7.05
C ASN A 166 6.68 16.45 -7.83
N PHE A 167 5.59 16.73 -7.13
CA PHE A 167 4.28 17.03 -7.70
C PHE A 167 4.18 18.40 -8.38
N ASN A 168 5.21 19.25 -8.27
CA ASN A 168 5.29 20.46 -9.13
C ASN A 168 5.72 20.11 -10.57
N ALA A 169 6.23 18.91 -10.80
CA ALA A 169 6.56 18.40 -12.12
C ALA A 169 5.40 17.55 -12.69
N SER A 170 5.48 17.21 -13.98
CA SER A 170 4.52 16.29 -14.60
C SER A 170 4.82 14.85 -14.17
N VAL A 171 4.00 14.32 -13.25
CA VAL A 171 4.15 12.95 -12.76
C VAL A 171 3.10 12.02 -13.35
N GLN A 172 3.52 10.80 -13.68
CA GLN A 172 2.62 9.68 -13.93
C GLN A 172 3.09 8.48 -13.10
N PHE A 173 2.25 7.98 -12.20
CA PHE A 173 2.42 6.72 -11.50
C PHE A 173 1.12 5.92 -11.63
N ASN A 174 1.15 4.94 -12.54
CA ASN A 174 -0.02 4.19 -12.94
C ASN A 174 0.15 2.71 -12.62
N ILE A 175 -0.80 2.16 -11.87
CA ILE A 175 -0.92 0.73 -11.58
C ILE A 175 -2.17 0.20 -12.26
N ARG A 176 -1.98 -0.62 -13.30
CA ARG A 176 -3.06 -1.07 -14.21
C ARG A 176 -3.52 -2.50 -13.98
N ASP A 177 -2.60 -3.38 -13.60
CA ASP A 177 -2.88 -4.75 -13.23
C ASP A 177 -1.66 -5.28 -12.46
N ALA A 178 -1.66 -5.08 -11.14
CA ALA A 178 -0.56 -5.53 -10.29
C ALA A 178 -1.06 -6.01 -8.92
N GLN A 179 -0.40 -7.03 -8.42
CA GLN A 179 -0.63 -7.60 -7.10
C GLN A 179 0.50 -7.22 -6.16
N ILE A 180 0.15 -6.79 -4.94
CA ILE A 180 1.10 -6.56 -3.86
C ILE A 180 0.62 -7.33 -2.64
N GLY A 181 1.39 -8.34 -2.24
CA GLY A 181 0.99 -9.28 -1.21
C GLY A 181 2.11 -9.76 -0.32
N TYR A 182 1.74 -10.04 0.92
CA TYR A 182 2.63 -10.47 1.99
C TYR A 182 3.81 -9.53 2.22
N CYS A 183 3.73 -8.30 1.70
CA CYS A 183 4.77 -7.29 1.86
C CYS A 183 4.68 -6.68 3.26
N SER A 184 5.84 -6.34 3.82
CA SER A 184 5.92 -5.81 5.18
C SER A 184 6.84 -4.61 5.28
N ALA A 185 6.46 -3.59 6.04
CA ALA A 185 7.30 -2.46 6.39
C ALA A 185 7.39 -2.29 7.91
N SER A 186 8.60 -2.14 8.45
CA SER A 186 8.76 -1.90 9.90
C SER A 186 8.31 -0.51 10.34
N PHE A 187 7.98 0.39 9.41
CA PHE A 187 7.43 1.72 9.69
C PHE A 187 6.05 1.94 9.05
N LEU A 188 6.00 2.33 7.77
CA LEU A 188 4.77 2.73 7.07
C LEU A 188 4.71 2.15 5.66
N GLY A 189 3.51 1.88 5.14
CA GLY A 189 3.33 1.45 3.76
C GLY A 189 3.83 0.03 3.54
N GLY A 190 3.13 -0.97 4.06
CA GLY A 190 3.57 -2.37 3.99
C GLY A 190 3.70 -2.85 2.55
N GLY A 191 2.76 -2.49 1.69
CA GLY A 191 2.88 -2.66 0.23
C GLY A 191 3.60 -1.50 -0.44
N ILE A 192 3.02 -0.30 -0.37
CA ILE A 192 3.45 0.91 -1.06
C ILE A 192 3.55 2.04 -0.04
N PHE A 193 4.66 2.76 -0.06
CA PHE A 193 4.77 4.10 0.50
C PHE A 193 4.94 5.10 -0.65
N LEU A 194 4.01 6.04 -0.78
CA LEU A 194 4.05 7.12 -1.76
C LEU A 194 4.17 8.45 -1.02
N ALA A 195 5.16 9.26 -1.38
CA ALA A 195 5.31 10.61 -0.88
C ALA A 195 5.62 11.59 -2.01
N GLY A 196 5.43 12.88 -1.73
CA GLY A 196 5.99 13.91 -2.58
C GLY A 196 5.84 15.32 -2.04
N ASP A 197 6.69 16.20 -2.58
CA ASP A 197 6.61 17.65 -2.38
C ASP A 197 5.84 18.32 -3.52
N GLY A 198 5.27 19.50 -3.27
CA GLY A 198 4.43 20.21 -4.23
C GLY A 198 2.95 19.83 -4.16
N ASP A 199 2.13 20.50 -4.97
CA ASP A 199 0.68 20.34 -4.96
C ASP A 199 0.21 19.56 -6.20
N TYR A 200 -0.03 18.27 -6.00
CA TYR A 200 -0.52 17.41 -7.08
C TYR A 200 -1.87 17.91 -7.62
N ASN A 201 -2.00 17.96 -8.94
CA ASN A 201 -3.26 18.28 -9.62
C ASN A 201 -3.99 16.98 -10.01
N PRO A 202 -5.11 16.61 -9.34
CA PRO A 202 -5.84 15.38 -9.67
C PRO A 202 -6.36 15.33 -11.11
N SER A 203 -6.65 16.48 -11.72
CA SER A 203 -7.13 16.57 -13.11
C SER A 203 -6.07 16.16 -14.15
N SER A 204 -4.80 16.07 -13.75
CA SER A 204 -3.73 15.54 -14.61
C SER A 204 -3.87 14.04 -14.89
N ASN A 205 -4.65 13.32 -14.08
CA ASN A 205 -4.73 11.85 -14.08
C ASN A 205 -3.36 11.17 -13.97
N GLY A 206 -2.39 11.83 -13.32
CA GLY A 206 -1.03 11.32 -13.15
C GLY A 206 -0.96 10.14 -12.19
N LEU A 207 -1.81 10.09 -11.17
CA LEU A 207 -1.87 9.00 -10.19
C LEU A 207 -3.13 8.16 -10.41
N ASP A 208 -2.97 6.91 -10.88
CA ASP A 208 -4.07 6.00 -11.20
C ASP A 208 -3.79 4.58 -10.73
N PHE A 209 -4.39 4.20 -9.60
CA PHE A 209 -4.18 2.90 -8.95
C PHE A 209 -5.37 1.96 -9.12
N ARG A 210 -6.28 2.21 -10.08
CA ARG A 210 -7.46 1.35 -10.32
C ARG A 210 -7.13 -0.13 -10.51
N GLY A 211 -5.94 -0.43 -11.02
CA GLY A 211 -5.45 -1.78 -11.26
C GLY A 211 -4.72 -2.46 -10.10
N LEU A 212 -4.65 -1.82 -8.93
CA LEU A 212 -3.97 -2.35 -7.76
C LEU A 212 -4.83 -3.41 -7.05
N LYS A 213 -4.23 -4.57 -6.74
CA LYS A 213 -4.86 -5.66 -5.98
C LYS A 213 -4.22 -5.77 -4.58
N ILE A 214 -5.02 -5.57 -3.53
CA ILE A 214 -4.53 -5.32 -2.14
C ILE A 214 -4.81 -6.43 -1.11
N ASN A 215 -5.71 -7.39 -1.39
CA ASN A 215 -6.21 -8.36 -0.41
C ASN A 215 -5.25 -9.54 -0.14
N TYR A 216 -4.02 -9.25 0.30
CA TYR A 216 -2.94 -10.25 0.41
C TYR A 216 -2.10 -10.13 1.68
N ASN A 217 -2.70 -9.79 2.83
CA ASN A 217 -2.03 -9.80 4.14
C ASN A 217 -0.72 -8.99 4.20
N ASN A 218 -0.72 -7.79 3.62
CA ASN A 218 0.38 -6.85 3.83
C ASN A 218 0.39 -6.34 5.28
N THR A 219 1.56 -5.91 5.77
CA THR A 219 1.71 -5.42 7.16
C THR A 219 2.58 -4.17 7.23
N ALA A 220 2.20 -3.23 8.11
CA ALA A 220 3.03 -2.09 8.47
C ALA A 220 2.88 -1.82 9.97
N THR A 221 3.98 -1.52 10.65
CA THR A 221 3.95 -1.32 12.11
C THR A 221 3.09 -0.13 12.52
N TYR A 222 3.17 0.99 11.80
CA TYR A 222 2.54 2.25 12.22
C TYR A 222 1.47 2.78 11.28
N GLY A 223 1.16 2.09 10.18
CA GLY A 223 0.04 2.43 9.30
C GLY A 223 0.25 2.18 7.82
N GLY A 224 -0.87 2.08 7.10
CA GLY A 224 -0.95 1.80 5.67
C GLY A 224 -0.40 0.42 5.37
N LYS A 225 -1.13 -0.63 5.77
CA LYS A 225 -0.69 -2.02 5.53
C LYS A 225 -0.44 -2.24 4.04
N THR A 226 -1.30 -1.73 3.17
CA THR A 226 -1.07 -1.82 1.72
C THR A 226 -0.57 -0.52 1.12
N LEU A 227 -1.20 0.61 1.39
CA LEU A 227 -0.82 1.92 0.86
C LEU A 227 -0.72 2.94 1.98
N PHE A 228 0.41 3.63 2.05
CA PHE A 228 0.58 4.83 2.85
C PHE A 228 0.95 6.02 1.96
N VAL A 229 0.22 7.13 2.07
CA VAL A 229 0.42 8.31 1.21
C VAL A 229 0.74 9.56 2.03
N VAL A 230 1.78 10.29 1.63
CA VAL A 230 2.13 11.61 2.17
C VAL A 230 2.11 12.62 1.02
N MET A 231 1.06 13.44 0.97
CA MET A 231 0.89 14.43 -0.10
C MET A 231 -0.01 15.58 0.37
N SER A 232 0.32 16.84 0.04
CA SER A 232 -0.50 18.00 0.44
C SER A 232 -1.94 17.90 -0.09
N LYS A 233 -2.08 17.49 -1.36
CA LYS A 233 -3.36 17.33 -2.08
C LYS A 233 -3.99 15.94 -1.93
N LEU A 234 -3.71 15.24 -0.82
CA LEU A 234 -4.18 13.88 -0.57
C LEU A 234 -5.72 13.79 -0.57
N LYS A 235 -6.39 14.73 0.10
CA LYS A 235 -7.86 14.77 0.17
C LYS A 235 -8.45 14.99 -1.22
N GLU A 236 -7.92 15.95 -1.97
CA GLU A 236 -8.39 16.27 -3.32
C GLU A 236 -8.18 15.09 -4.28
N TRP A 237 -7.07 14.36 -4.19
CA TRP A 237 -6.86 13.16 -4.99
C TRP A 237 -7.85 12.05 -4.63
N CYS A 238 -8.09 11.81 -3.34
CA CYS A 238 -9.08 10.83 -2.88
C CYS A 238 -10.51 11.19 -3.32
N GLN A 239 -10.84 12.48 -3.37
CA GLN A 239 -12.16 12.98 -3.78
C GLN A 239 -12.34 13.07 -5.30
N TYR A 240 -11.24 12.98 -6.06
CA TYR A 240 -11.29 13.14 -7.51
C TYR A 240 -11.88 11.90 -8.20
N GLY A 241 -12.77 12.13 -9.16
CA GLY A 241 -13.57 11.08 -9.78
C GLY A 241 -14.71 10.60 -8.88
N ASN A 242 -15.07 9.33 -9.03
CA ASN A 242 -16.17 8.73 -8.26
C ASN A 242 -15.61 7.85 -7.15
N ASN A 243 -16.05 8.07 -5.90
CA ASN A 243 -15.80 7.20 -4.75
C ASN A 243 -14.35 6.70 -4.63
N GLY A 244 -13.36 7.58 -4.81
CA GLY A 244 -11.94 7.23 -4.65
C GLY A 244 -11.37 6.29 -5.70
N GLN A 245 -12.02 6.15 -6.86
CA GLN A 245 -11.64 5.17 -7.90
C GLN A 245 -10.15 5.17 -8.25
N PHE A 246 -9.48 6.33 -8.27
CA PHE A 246 -8.06 6.43 -8.62
C PHE A 246 -7.10 5.96 -7.51
N VAL A 247 -7.61 5.74 -6.29
CA VAL A 247 -6.81 5.39 -5.10
C VAL A 247 -7.05 3.94 -4.67
N LYS A 248 -8.32 3.49 -4.71
CA LYS A 248 -8.79 2.25 -4.06
C LYS A 248 -8.18 0.96 -4.60
N GLY A 249 -7.89 0.89 -5.89
CA GLY A 249 -7.68 -0.40 -6.55
C GLY A 249 -8.91 -1.30 -6.35
N ASN A 250 -8.74 -2.51 -5.80
CA ASN A 250 -9.82 -3.41 -5.43
C ASN A 250 -10.26 -3.33 -3.95
N TYR A 251 -9.93 -2.24 -3.23
CA TYR A 251 -10.47 -1.97 -1.90
C TYR A 251 -12.00 -1.88 -1.93
N SER A 252 -12.65 -2.48 -0.94
CA SER A 252 -14.10 -2.48 -0.76
C SER A 252 -14.47 -1.86 0.57
N ASP A 253 -15.30 -0.82 0.55
CA ASP A 253 -15.77 -0.12 1.76
C ASP A 253 -16.56 -1.04 2.71
N SER A 254 -17.06 -2.19 2.23
CA SER A 254 -17.83 -3.13 3.04
C SER A 254 -17.03 -4.32 3.59
N THR A 255 -15.85 -4.62 3.02
CA THR A 255 -15.11 -5.86 3.35
C THR A 255 -13.62 -5.67 3.56
N SER A 256 -13.02 -4.59 3.06
CA SER A 256 -11.59 -4.32 3.27
C SER A 256 -11.36 -3.66 4.63
N ASN A 257 -10.11 -3.69 5.10
CA ASN A 257 -9.75 -3.09 6.38
C ASN A 257 -9.25 -1.66 6.14
N GLU A 258 -9.83 -0.66 6.79
CA GLU A 258 -9.42 0.76 6.66
C GLU A 258 -7.92 1.00 6.91
N THR A 259 -7.26 0.14 7.70
CA THR A 259 -5.81 0.18 7.94
C THR A 259 -4.97 -0.18 6.71
N ASP A 260 -5.57 -0.74 5.65
CA ASP A 260 -4.88 -0.99 4.38
C ASP A 260 -4.50 0.30 3.68
N LEU A 261 -5.36 1.33 3.72
CA LEU A 261 -5.19 2.57 2.98
C LEU A 261 -5.18 3.75 3.96
N GLN A 262 -3.99 4.27 4.25
CA GLN A 262 -3.80 5.40 5.16
C GLN A 262 -2.92 6.49 4.55
N GLY A 263 -2.91 7.66 5.15
CA GLY A 263 -2.01 8.72 4.74
C GLY A 263 -2.01 9.94 5.65
N ILE A 264 -1.26 10.97 5.25
CA ILE A 264 -1.22 12.27 5.91
C ILE A 264 -1.25 13.38 4.84
N PRO A 265 -2.17 14.36 4.93
CA PRO A 265 -2.35 15.42 3.94
C PRO A 265 -1.31 16.56 4.12
N ILE A 266 -0.02 16.22 4.06
CA ILE A 266 1.11 17.17 4.12
C ILE A 266 2.17 16.79 3.09
N ASN A 267 3.10 17.69 2.77
CA ASN A 267 4.21 17.37 1.87
C ASN A 267 5.35 16.60 2.56
N THR A 268 6.22 15.98 1.77
CA THR A 268 7.38 15.21 2.26
C THR A 268 8.28 16.02 3.19
N THR A 269 8.55 17.29 2.86
CA THR A 269 9.38 18.19 3.67
C THR A 269 8.83 18.42 5.07
N GLN A 270 7.50 18.55 5.22
CA GLN A 270 6.84 18.67 6.52
C GLN A 270 6.81 17.34 7.26
N PHE A 271 6.49 16.25 6.55
CA PHE A 271 6.42 14.91 7.12
C PHE A 271 7.75 14.48 7.75
N ASN A 272 8.88 14.76 7.10
CA ASN A 272 10.22 14.43 7.60
C ASN A 272 10.61 15.15 8.90
N LYS A 273 9.85 16.17 9.33
CA LYS A 273 10.05 16.88 10.59
C LYS A 273 9.21 16.32 11.75
N LEU A 274 8.27 15.43 11.44
CA LEU A 274 7.38 14.85 12.45
C LEU A 274 8.08 13.75 13.22
N ASN A 275 7.82 13.69 14.52
CA ASN A 275 8.13 12.51 15.34
C ASN A 275 7.01 11.45 15.23
N LEU A 276 7.25 10.25 15.76
CA LEU A 276 6.29 9.15 15.69
C LEU A 276 4.92 9.48 16.28
N SER A 277 4.86 10.16 17.43
CA SER A 277 3.59 10.54 18.05
C SER A 277 2.77 11.47 17.15
N GLN A 278 3.45 12.45 16.52
CA GLN A 278 2.82 13.36 15.57
C GLN A 278 2.36 12.64 14.30
N ILE A 279 3.11 11.64 13.82
CA ILE A 279 2.70 10.80 12.68
C ILE A 279 1.42 10.04 13.05
N ILE A 280 1.40 9.32 14.17
CA ILE A 280 0.23 8.59 14.66
C ILE A 280 -1.00 9.51 14.79
N GLN A 281 -0.81 10.71 15.36
CA GLN A 281 -1.90 11.67 15.54
C GLN A 281 -2.46 12.25 14.23
N LYS A 282 -1.61 12.40 13.19
CA LYS A 282 -1.99 13.05 11.93
C LYS A 282 -2.47 12.09 10.84
N GLN A 283 -2.35 10.78 11.07
CA GLN A 283 -2.82 9.76 10.15
C GLN A 283 -4.33 9.81 9.96
N VAL A 284 -4.75 9.53 8.73
CA VAL A 284 -6.15 9.39 8.34
C VAL A 284 -6.34 8.09 7.58
N TYR A 285 -7.55 7.52 7.67
CA TYR A 285 -7.99 6.48 6.75
C TYR A 285 -8.43 7.15 5.46
N LEU A 286 -7.89 6.71 4.32
CA LEU A 286 -8.21 7.34 3.03
C LEU A 286 -9.70 7.20 2.69
N GLU A 287 -10.35 6.17 3.25
CA GLU A 287 -11.78 5.93 3.11
C GLU A 287 -12.64 7.14 3.49
N GLN A 288 -12.24 7.87 4.52
CA GLN A 288 -12.97 9.03 5.04
C GLN A 288 -13.02 10.19 4.04
N TYR A 289 -12.15 10.22 3.03
CA TYR A 289 -12.13 11.30 2.05
C TYR A 289 -13.08 11.10 0.89
N TRP A 290 -13.32 9.86 0.44
CA TRP A 290 -14.21 9.59 -0.69
C TRP A 290 -15.61 9.14 -0.27
N ASN A 291 -15.82 8.73 0.98
CA ASN A 291 -17.14 8.60 1.55
C ASN A 291 -17.62 10.01 1.92
N LYS A 292 -18.36 10.65 1.01
CA LYS A 292 -19.01 11.92 1.33
C LYS A 292 -19.97 11.66 2.48
N VAL A 293 -19.67 12.17 3.67
CA VAL A 293 -20.74 12.52 4.58
C VAL A 293 -21.42 13.70 3.89
N GLU A 294 -22.59 13.48 3.33
CA GLU A 294 -23.48 14.60 3.04
C GLU A 294 -23.70 15.27 4.39
N ASP A 295 -23.11 16.45 4.57
CA ASP A 295 -23.54 17.37 5.61
C ASP A 295 -25.03 17.62 5.29
N LYS A 296 -25.91 16.87 5.96
CA LYS A 296 -27.29 17.27 6.13
C LYS A 296 -27.19 18.59 6.89
N VAL A 297 -27.21 19.68 6.15
CA VAL A 297 -27.57 20.97 6.70
C VAL A 297 -28.95 20.74 7.28
N ASP A 298 -29.04 20.72 8.60
CA ASP A 298 -30.32 20.85 9.30
C ASP A 298 -30.92 22.18 8.82
N ASP A 299 -31.82 22.11 7.85
CA ASP A 299 -32.76 23.18 7.52
C ASP A 299 -33.73 23.30 8.72
N GLN A 300 -33.24 23.85 9.85
CA GLN A 300 -34.09 24.23 10.99
C GLN A 300 -34.47 25.72 11.00
N ASP A 301 -34.07 26.52 10.00
CA ASP A 301 -34.34 27.96 9.99
C ASP A 301 -35.17 28.44 8.77
N LYS A 302 -36.26 27.76 8.45
CA LYS A 302 -37.31 28.31 7.55
C LYS A 302 -38.73 27.92 7.97
N GLU A 303 -39.13 28.25 9.19
CA GLU A 303 -40.56 28.33 9.54
C GLU A 303 -40.81 29.47 10.54
N GLN A 304 -40.64 30.70 10.07
CA GLN A 304 -41.39 31.86 10.56
C GLN A 304 -42.00 32.55 9.34
N ASP A 305 -43.22 32.14 9.02
CA ASP A 305 -44.29 32.97 8.45
C ASP A 305 -45.31 32.05 7.76
N LYS A 306 -46.33 31.65 8.52
CA LYS A 306 -47.73 31.42 8.08
C LYS A 306 -48.55 30.92 9.26
N GLU A 307 -49.08 31.85 10.03
CA GLU A 307 -50.30 31.59 10.80
C GLU A 307 -51.50 31.54 9.85
N GLN A 308 -52.50 30.75 10.26
CA GLN A 308 -53.90 30.66 9.80
C GLN A 308 -54.20 29.67 8.66
N GLU A 309 -54.60 28.45 9.01
CA GLU A 309 -56.02 28.05 9.06
C GLU A 309 -56.19 26.66 9.73
N GLN A 310 -57.25 26.54 10.53
CA GLN A 310 -57.66 25.35 11.28
C GLN A 310 -58.36 24.31 10.38
N ASP A 311 -58.13 23.01 10.58
CA ASP A 311 -59.11 22.08 11.18
C ASP A 311 -58.81 20.57 10.95
N GLN A 312 -58.92 19.82 12.06
CA GLN A 312 -59.46 18.45 12.23
C GLN A 312 -58.64 17.15 11.94
N TYR A 313 -58.47 16.36 13.04
CA TYR A 313 -58.42 14.88 13.24
C TYR A 313 -57.54 14.03 12.27
N SER A 314 -56.73 13.02 12.66
CA SER A 314 -56.88 11.95 13.67
C SER A 314 -55.55 11.22 13.94
N ASP A 315 -55.52 10.43 15.03
CA ASP A 315 -54.46 9.53 15.53
C ASP A 315 -53.89 8.53 14.51
N ASP A 316 -52.60 8.19 14.60
CA ASP A 316 -52.10 6.84 14.98
C ASP A 316 -50.58 6.66 14.77
N ASP A 317 -50.03 5.84 15.65
CA ASP A 317 -48.63 5.47 15.88
C ASP A 317 -47.90 4.81 14.70
N ASP A 318 -46.57 5.00 14.61
CA ASP A 318 -45.57 3.94 14.89
C ASP A 318 -44.16 4.30 14.37
N GLN A 319 -43.21 4.36 15.30
CA GLN A 319 -41.77 4.46 15.06
C GLN A 319 -41.17 3.05 14.82
N TYR A 320 -40.58 2.81 13.65
CA TYR A 320 -39.81 1.59 13.38
C TYR A 320 -38.30 1.85 13.56
N TYR A 321 -37.71 1.19 14.56
CA TYR A 321 -36.32 1.34 15.00
C TYR A 321 -35.30 0.55 14.16
N ASP A 322 -34.16 1.21 13.94
CA ASP A 322 -32.86 0.75 13.40
C ASP A 322 -32.12 -0.22 14.35
N GLY A 323 -32.79 -1.31 14.76
CA GLY A 323 -32.24 -2.31 15.69
C GLY A 323 -31.47 -3.46 15.05
N ASP A 324 -31.68 -3.73 13.76
CA ASP A 324 -31.26 -4.99 13.15
C ASP A 324 -29.82 -4.97 12.60
N ILE A 325 -29.27 -3.79 12.30
CA ILE A 325 -27.89 -3.65 11.79
C ILE A 325 -26.86 -3.76 12.91
N VAL A 326 -27.21 -3.33 14.13
CA VAL A 326 -26.35 -3.46 15.31
C VAL A 326 -26.28 -4.91 15.77
N ALA A 327 -27.39 -5.65 15.69
CA ALA A 327 -27.45 -7.06 16.05
C ALA A 327 -26.56 -7.94 15.16
N LEU A 328 -26.53 -7.71 13.84
CA LEU A 328 -25.65 -8.46 12.93
C LEU A 328 -24.16 -8.19 13.19
N LYS A 329 -23.79 -6.94 13.52
CA LYS A 329 -22.40 -6.55 13.82
C LYS A 329 -21.88 -7.21 15.10
N VAL A 330 -22.73 -7.37 16.11
CA VAL A 330 -22.37 -8.05 17.36
C VAL A 330 -22.17 -9.56 17.15
N VAL A 331 -22.99 -10.19 16.31
CA VAL A 331 -22.87 -11.64 16.01
C VAL A 331 -21.57 -11.95 15.26
N VAL A 332 -21.18 -11.12 14.30
CA VAL A 332 -19.92 -11.30 13.56
C VAL A 332 -18.71 -11.07 14.45
N LEU A 333 -18.75 -10.07 15.35
CA LEU A 333 -17.70 -9.83 16.33
C LEU A 333 -17.58 -10.98 17.35
N ALA A 334 -18.71 -11.56 17.77
CA ALA A 334 -18.74 -12.71 18.67
C ALA A 334 -18.18 -13.98 18.00
N GLN A 335 -18.44 -14.19 16.71
CA GLN A 335 -17.85 -15.29 15.93
C GLN A 335 -16.34 -15.14 15.75
N GLN A 336 -15.83 -13.91 15.60
CA GLN A 336 -14.40 -13.63 15.50
C GLN A 336 -13.67 -13.78 16.85
N ILE A 337 -14.32 -13.45 17.96
CA ILE A 337 -13.78 -13.67 19.32
C ILE A 337 -13.75 -15.17 19.65
N ALA A 338 -14.73 -15.97 19.19
CA ALA A 338 -14.76 -17.41 19.41
C ALA A 338 -13.57 -18.16 18.75
N VAL A 339 -13.02 -17.65 17.64
CA VAL A 339 -11.84 -18.24 16.97
C VAL A 339 -10.52 -17.95 17.73
N LEU A 340 -10.51 -16.98 18.64
CA LEU A 340 -9.35 -16.66 19.48
C LEU A 340 -9.32 -17.43 20.82
N ILE A 341 -10.38 -18.19 21.17
CA ILE A 341 -10.50 -18.91 22.46
C ILE A 341 -10.40 -20.43 22.26
N THR A 342 -9.41 -20.89 21.49
CA THR A 342 -8.99 -22.31 21.52
C THR A 342 -7.60 -22.51 22.10
N ILE A 343 -7.03 -21.51 22.77
CA ILE A 343 -5.78 -21.66 23.53
C ILE A 343 -5.91 -20.88 24.86
N GLN A 344 -5.94 -21.62 25.97
CA GLN A 344 -5.90 -21.23 27.40
C GLN A 344 -7.23 -20.96 28.15
N ASP A 345 -7.62 -22.00 28.91
CA ASP A 345 -8.30 -22.08 30.22
C ASP A 345 -9.35 -21.03 30.66
N VAL A 346 -10.62 -21.50 30.70
CA VAL A 346 -11.71 -21.47 31.74
C VAL A 346 -12.00 -20.20 32.58
N LEU A 347 -11.18 -19.15 32.59
CA LEU A 347 -11.38 -17.97 33.47
C LEU A 347 -12.15 -16.79 32.86
N ILE A 348 -12.68 -16.95 31.64
CA ILE A 348 -13.25 -15.83 30.84
C ILE A 348 -14.78 -15.77 30.91
N VAL A 349 -15.46 -16.90 31.12
CA VAL A 349 -16.93 -17.01 31.04
C VAL A 349 -17.67 -16.09 32.03
N PRO A 350 -17.27 -15.97 33.31
CA PRO A 350 -17.99 -15.11 34.26
C PRO A 350 -17.92 -13.61 33.91
N LYS A 351 -16.85 -13.16 33.22
CA LYS A 351 -16.65 -11.74 32.87
C LYS A 351 -17.52 -11.27 31.70
N ILE A 352 -17.89 -12.19 30.80
CA ILE A 352 -18.75 -11.88 29.65
C ILE A 352 -20.21 -11.72 30.11
N GLU A 353 -20.67 -12.53 31.07
CA GLU A 353 -22.02 -12.38 31.63
C GLU A 353 -22.20 -11.05 32.37
N ASP A 354 -21.19 -10.61 33.13
CA ASP A 354 -21.23 -9.31 33.81
C ASP A 354 -21.19 -8.14 32.82
N TRP A 355 -20.45 -8.27 31.72
CA TRP A 355 -20.44 -7.28 30.63
C TRP A 355 -21.81 -7.18 29.93
N LEU A 356 -22.46 -8.31 29.63
CA LEU A 356 -23.78 -8.32 28.98
C LEU A 356 -24.91 -7.77 29.87
N LYS A 357 -24.81 -7.96 31.20
CA LYS A 357 -25.77 -7.39 32.17
C LYS A 357 -25.70 -5.87 32.24
N GLN A 358 -24.55 -5.25 32.00
CA GLN A 358 -24.40 -3.78 31.98
C GLN A 358 -25.15 -3.08 30.84
N PHE A 359 -25.52 -3.80 29.76
CA PHE A 359 -26.19 -3.22 28.59
C PHE A 359 -27.69 -3.56 28.49
N HIS A 360 -28.33 -4.07 29.56
CA HIS A 360 -29.76 -4.41 29.61
C HIS A 360 -30.28 -5.41 28.55
N ILE A 361 -29.40 -6.20 27.92
CA ILE A 361 -29.76 -7.12 26.83
C ILE A 361 -30.27 -8.48 27.38
N HIS A 362 -31.44 -8.50 28.02
CA HIS A 362 -31.95 -9.68 28.75
C HIS A 362 -32.38 -10.84 27.82
N LYS A 363 -32.85 -10.56 26.60
CA LYS A 363 -33.34 -11.59 25.67
C LYS A 363 -32.24 -12.43 25.01
N HIS A 364 -31.00 -11.94 24.96
CA HIS A 364 -29.88 -12.64 24.30
C HIS A 364 -29.05 -13.52 25.25
N ILE A 365 -29.19 -13.34 26.57
CA ILE A 365 -28.52 -14.16 27.59
C ILE A 365 -28.97 -15.62 27.51
N GLN A 366 -30.27 -15.86 27.30
CA GLN A 366 -30.82 -17.22 27.19
C GLN A 366 -30.31 -17.95 25.94
N ILE A 367 -30.19 -17.24 24.81
CA ILE A 367 -29.67 -17.81 23.55
C ILE A 367 -28.19 -18.15 23.70
N PHE A 368 -27.42 -17.28 24.35
CA PHE A 368 -25.99 -17.49 24.60
C PHE A 368 -25.73 -18.67 25.55
N GLN A 369 -26.56 -18.85 26.60
CA GLN A 369 -26.46 -19.99 27.51
C GLN A 369 -26.89 -21.32 26.87
N VAL A 370 -27.88 -21.32 25.98
CA VAL A 370 -28.22 -22.50 25.18
C VAL A 370 -27.05 -22.87 24.25
N TRP A 371 -26.41 -21.89 23.62
CA TRP A 371 -25.27 -22.11 22.74
C TRP A 371 -24.04 -22.65 23.50
N ILE A 372 -23.70 -22.10 24.67
CA ILE A 372 -22.63 -22.63 25.55
C ILE A 372 -22.90 -24.09 25.94
N ASN A 373 -24.14 -24.42 26.32
CA ASN A 373 -24.50 -25.78 26.72
C ASN A 373 -24.40 -26.78 25.56
N ILE A 374 -24.74 -26.37 24.33
CA ILE A 374 -24.59 -27.21 23.13
C ILE A 374 -23.11 -27.43 22.82
N THR A 375 -22.30 -26.38 22.86
CA THR A 375 -20.87 -26.44 22.51
C THR A 375 -20.05 -27.20 23.56
N MET A 376 -20.39 -27.11 24.85
CA MET A 376 -19.75 -27.91 25.90
C MET A 376 -20.13 -29.39 25.86
N ASN A 377 -21.39 -29.72 25.57
CA ASN A 377 -21.81 -31.11 25.45
C ASN A 377 -21.21 -31.81 24.21
N ALA A 378 -20.94 -31.06 23.14
CA ALA A 378 -20.24 -31.57 21.95
C ALA A 378 -18.72 -31.76 22.16
N PHE A 379 -18.15 -31.22 23.25
CA PHE A 379 -16.74 -31.35 23.60
C PHE A 379 -16.48 -32.44 24.65
N LEU A 380 -17.53 -32.87 25.37
CA LEU A 380 -17.48 -33.92 26.40
C LEU A 380 -17.97 -35.30 25.93
N ALA A 381 -18.50 -35.39 24.71
CA ALA A 381 -18.81 -36.64 24.00
C ALA A 381 -17.72 -36.93 22.96
#